data_AF-A0A1R3K454-F1
#
_entry.id   AF-A0A1R3K454-F1
#
_cell.length_a   1.000
_cell.length_b   1.000
_cell.length_c   1.000
_cell.angle_alpha   90.00
_cell.angle_beta   90.00
_cell.angle_gamma   90.00
#
_symmetry.space_group_name_H-M   'P 1'
#
loop_
_entity.id
_entity.type
_entity.pdbx_description
1 polymer ?
#
loop_
_entity_poly.entity_id
_entity_poly.type
_entity_poly.pdbx_seq_one_letter_code
_entity_poly.pdbx_strand_id
1 'polypeptide(L)'
;MASEAARTTPGRENGGNCDMKNLSTGSKVYLPVFVEGANLSSGDMHFSQGDGEISFCGAIEMNGFLELKCEIQWVQPFFMYSPIFEIGPVEPRFSEWLVFEGISVDESGRQQFLDATVAYKRAVI
;
A
#
# COMPACT_ATOMS: atom_id res chain seq x y z
N MET A 1 17.37 -8.89 -19.10
CA MET A 1 15.98 -8.49 -19.43
C MET A 1 15.66 -7.22 -18.66
N ALA A 2 14.93 -6.29 -19.30
CA ALA A 2 14.56 -4.94 -18.84
C ALA A 2 15.75 -4.02 -18.46
N SER A 3 16.53 -3.57 -19.44
CA SER A 3 17.60 -2.59 -19.23
C SER A 3 17.09 -1.17 -18.96
N GLU A 4 15.83 -0.88 -19.30
CA GLU A 4 15.27 0.47 -19.29
C GLU A 4 13.90 0.58 -18.58
N ALA A 5 13.09 -0.49 -18.58
CA ALA A 5 11.77 -0.49 -17.98
C ALA A 5 11.78 -0.95 -16.52
N ALA A 6 11.18 -0.16 -15.63
CA ALA A 6 11.02 -0.52 -14.23
C ALA A 6 10.04 -1.69 -14.05
N ARG A 7 10.34 -2.59 -13.10
CA ARG A 7 9.42 -3.65 -12.67
C ARG A 7 8.31 -3.06 -11.81
N THR A 8 7.10 -3.63 -11.90
CA THR A 8 5.92 -3.20 -11.14
C THR A 8 5.96 -3.58 -9.65
N THR A 9 6.85 -4.50 -9.26
CA THR A 9 6.88 -5.10 -7.90
C THR A 9 6.90 -4.10 -6.74
N PRO A 10 7.77 -3.05 -6.71
CA PRO A 10 7.67 -2.06 -5.66
C PRO A 10 6.77 -0.89 -6.07
N GLY A 11 5.94 -0.44 -5.13
CA GLY A 11 5.37 0.90 -5.16
C GLY A 11 6.45 1.99 -5.19
N ARG A 12 6.11 3.13 -5.77
CA ARG A 12 6.99 4.28 -6.04
C ARG A 12 6.23 5.59 -5.86
N GLU A 13 6.86 6.70 -6.19
CA GLU A 13 6.31 8.06 -6.12
C GLU A 13 5.02 8.23 -6.95
N ASN A 14 4.81 7.37 -7.96
CA ASN A 14 3.60 7.33 -8.77
C ASN A 14 2.50 6.38 -8.25
N GLY A 15 2.68 5.78 -7.07
CA GLY A 15 1.85 4.68 -6.57
C GLY A 15 2.39 3.33 -7.06
N GLY A 16 1.55 2.52 -7.71
CA GLY A 16 1.90 1.15 -8.09
C GLY A 16 1.56 0.14 -6.99
N ASN A 17 2.42 -0.86 -6.76
CA ASN A 17 2.27 -1.87 -5.69
C ASN A 17 2.54 -1.27 -4.31
N CYS A 18 1.59 -0.49 -3.81
CA CYS A 18 1.66 0.05 -2.45
C CYS A 18 0.99 -0.88 -1.42
N ASP A 19 0.12 -1.79 -1.87
CA ASP A 19 -0.48 -2.88 -1.09
C ASP A 19 -1.12 -2.39 0.22
N MET A 20 -1.87 -1.28 0.10
CA MET A 20 -2.57 -0.65 1.21
C MET A 20 -4.02 -1.15 1.28
N LYS A 21 -4.31 -2.05 2.22
CA LYS A 21 -5.66 -2.64 2.39
C LYS A 21 -6.79 -1.61 2.54
N ASN A 22 -6.48 -0.41 3.05
CA ASN A 22 -7.43 0.68 3.24
C ASN A 22 -7.79 1.41 1.94
N LEU A 23 -6.97 1.29 0.88
CA LEU A 23 -7.29 1.79 -0.46
C LEU A 23 -8.29 0.82 -1.13
N SER A 24 -9.52 0.82 -0.61
CA SER A 24 -10.57 -0.12 -0.97
C SER A 24 -11.75 0.58 -1.64
N THR A 25 -12.85 -0.16 -1.86
CA THR A 25 -14.06 0.36 -2.50
C THR A 25 -14.56 1.66 -1.85
N GLY A 26 -14.87 2.64 -2.68
CA GLY A 26 -15.34 3.96 -2.23
C GLY A 26 -14.25 4.92 -1.75
N SER A 27 -12.99 4.50 -1.70
CA SER A 27 -11.86 5.40 -1.48
C SER A 27 -11.70 6.37 -2.65
N LYS A 28 -11.14 7.55 -2.35
CA LYS A 28 -10.71 8.51 -3.38
C LYS A 28 -9.21 8.69 -3.29
N VAL A 29 -8.49 8.36 -4.37
CA VAL A 29 -7.04 8.53 -4.46
C VAL A 29 -6.67 9.71 -5.34
N TYR A 30 -5.65 10.45 -4.92
CA TYR A 30 -5.05 11.54 -5.66
C TYR A 30 -3.64 11.11 -6.06
N LEU A 31 -3.40 11.03 -7.37
CA LEU A 31 -2.15 10.57 -7.95
C LEU A 31 -1.43 11.74 -8.63
N PRO A 32 -0.11 11.90 -8.43
CA PRO A 32 0.68 12.86 -9.19
C PRO A 32 0.74 12.47 -10.67
N VAL A 33 0.60 13.46 -11.56
CA VAL A 33 0.65 13.28 -13.02
C VAL A 33 2.04 13.65 -13.53
N PHE A 34 2.79 12.67 -14.02
CA PHE A 34 4.16 12.87 -14.51
C PHE A 34 4.27 13.02 -16.03
N VAL A 35 3.25 12.60 -16.77
CA VAL A 35 3.23 12.61 -18.24
C VAL A 35 1.90 13.12 -18.75
N GLU A 36 1.90 13.68 -19.96
CA GLU A 36 0.67 14.06 -20.66
C GLU A 36 -0.27 12.86 -20.81
N GLY A 37 -1.56 13.07 -20.55
CA GLY A 37 -2.58 12.02 -20.56
C GLY A 37 -2.63 11.15 -19.29
N ALA A 38 -1.71 11.34 -18.33
CA ALA A 38 -1.59 10.63 -17.05
C ALA A 38 -1.36 9.10 -17.13
N ASN A 39 -1.91 8.40 -18.11
CA ASN A 39 -1.73 6.97 -18.38
C ASN A 39 -2.05 6.08 -17.15
N LEU A 40 -3.23 6.26 -16.56
CA LEU A 40 -3.69 5.47 -15.43
C LEU A 40 -3.76 3.97 -15.78
N SER A 41 -3.14 3.14 -14.94
CA SER A 41 -3.21 1.68 -15.00
C SER A 41 -3.56 1.14 -13.61
N SER A 42 -4.26 0.00 -13.55
CA SER A 42 -4.62 -0.67 -12.30
C SER A 42 -4.67 -2.19 -12.51
N GLY A 43 -4.43 -2.94 -11.44
CA GLY A 43 -4.35 -4.40 -11.40
C GLY A 43 -4.13 -4.85 -9.95
N ASP A 44 -3.69 -6.10 -9.77
CA ASP A 44 -3.33 -6.67 -8.46
C ASP A 44 -4.47 -6.57 -7.43
N MET A 45 -5.63 -7.12 -7.80
CA MET A 45 -6.81 -7.04 -6.94
C MET A 45 -6.75 -8.06 -5.82
N HIS A 46 -6.85 -7.54 -4.60
CA HIS A 46 -6.91 -8.35 -3.39
C HIS A 46 -8.33 -8.36 -2.83
N PHE A 47 -8.89 -9.55 -2.60
CA PHE A 47 -10.16 -9.68 -1.88
C PHE A 47 -10.00 -9.28 -0.40
N SER A 48 -8.85 -9.58 0.19
CA SER A 48 -8.48 -9.19 1.54
C SER A 48 -6.97 -9.28 1.72
N GLN A 49 -6.41 -8.46 2.61
CA GLN A 49 -4.98 -8.43 2.92
C GLN A 49 -4.78 -7.99 4.38
N GLY A 50 -3.73 -8.51 5.02
CA GLY A 50 -3.20 -7.96 6.28
C GLY A 50 -2.29 -6.74 6.04
N ASP A 51 -1.97 -6.00 7.10
CA ASP A 51 -0.98 -4.92 6.97
C ASP A 51 0.41 -5.51 6.64
N GLY A 52 1.12 -4.85 5.72
CA GLY A 52 2.48 -5.20 5.32
C GLY A 52 2.63 -6.41 4.41
N GLU A 53 1.55 -7.13 4.08
CA GLU A 53 1.56 -8.32 3.21
C GLU A 53 2.76 -9.26 3.44
N ILE A 54 3.00 -9.61 4.71
CA ILE A 54 4.22 -10.29 5.16
C ILE A 54 4.50 -11.63 4.47
N SER A 55 3.47 -12.25 3.89
CA SER A 55 3.52 -13.50 3.14
C SER A 55 4.12 -13.33 1.74
N PHE A 56 4.25 -12.10 1.25
CA PHE A 56 4.70 -11.68 -0.09
C PHE A 56 3.84 -12.16 -1.27
N CYS A 57 3.27 -13.35 -1.18
CA CYS A 57 2.25 -13.86 -2.08
C CYS A 57 1.07 -14.29 -1.21
N GLY A 58 0.40 -13.33 -0.56
CA GLY A 58 -0.59 -13.72 0.43
C GLY A 58 -1.50 -12.63 0.95
N ALA A 59 -1.78 -11.62 0.12
CA ALA A 59 -3.15 -11.23 -0.04
C ALA A 59 -4.02 -12.41 -0.56
N ILE A 60 -5.34 -12.26 -0.49
CA ILE A 60 -6.26 -13.14 -1.23
C ILE A 60 -6.34 -12.61 -2.66
N GLU A 61 -5.41 -13.04 -3.49
CA GLU A 61 -5.28 -12.64 -4.89
C GLU A 61 -6.50 -13.06 -5.73
N MET A 62 -7.04 -12.15 -6.54
CA MET A 62 -8.19 -12.44 -7.39
C MET A 62 -8.23 -11.64 -8.69
N ASN A 63 -8.98 -12.17 -9.66
CA ASN A 63 -9.45 -11.40 -10.81
C ASN A 63 -10.73 -10.63 -10.46
N GLY A 64 -11.02 -9.56 -11.20
CA GLY A 64 -12.19 -8.72 -10.95
C GLY A 64 -12.30 -7.58 -11.96
N PHE A 65 -13.04 -6.55 -11.58
CA PHE A 65 -13.12 -5.29 -12.33
C PHE A 65 -13.24 -4.11 -11.38
N LEU A 66 -12.82 -2.94 -11.84
CA LEU A 66 -12.95 -1.68 -11.12
C LEU A 66 -13.87 -0.74 -11.89
N GLU A 67 -14.78 -0.09 -11.17
CA GLU A 67 -15.53 1.05 -11.67
C GLU A 67 -14.90 2.31 -11.08
N LEU A 68 -14.39 3.20 -11.94
CA LEU A 68 -13.64 4.38 -11.54
C LEU A 68 -14.27 5.65 -12.11
N LYS A 69 -14.31 6.70 -11.28
CA LYS A 69 -14.54 8.07 -11.73
C LYS A 69 -13.20 8.82 -11.68
N CYS A 70 -12.76 9.34 -12.81
CA CYS A 70 -11.51 10.09 -12.91
C CYS A 70 -11.81 11.57 -13.18
N GLU A 71 -11.12 12.44 -12.44
CA GLU A 71 -11.20 13.89 -12.58
C GLU A 71 -9.79 14.47 -12.56
N ILE A 72 -9.58 15.57 -13.27
CA ILE A 72 -8.31 16.30 -13.24
C ILE A 72 -8.47 17.46 -12.27
N GLN A 73 -7.58 17.53 -11.29
CA GLN A 73 -7.60 18.57 -10.27
C GLN A 73 -6.26 19.28 -10.21
N TRP A 74 -6.30 20.62 -10.21
CA TRP A 74 -5.15 21.44 -9.92
C TRP A 74 -4.96 21.51 -8.41
N VAL A 75 -3.94 20.82 -7.91
CA VAL A 75 -3.53 20.87 -6.50
C VAL A 75 -2.24 21.66 -6.42
N GLN A 76 -2.06 22.47 -5.37
CA GLN A 76 -0.82 23.23 -5.18
C GLN A 76 0.37 22.24 -5.09
N PRO A 77 1.47 22.49 -5.84
CA PRO A 77 2.56 21.51 -6.04
C PRO A 77 3.32 21.12 -4.76
N PHE A 78 3.17 21.86 -3.66
CA PHE A 78 3.90 21.62 -2.41
C PHE A 78 3.41 20.42 -1.59
N PHE A 79 2.30 19.77 -1.97
CA PHE A 79 1.65 18.78 -1.10
C PHE A 79 1.70 17.33 -1.57
N MET A 80 2.20 17.01 -2.78
CA MET A 80 2.04 15.66 -3.34
C MET A 80 3.34 15.10 -3.94
N TYR A 81 4.25 14.64 -3.07
CA TYR A 81 5.41 13.84 -3.48
C TYR A 81 5.04 12.35 -3.65
N SER A 82 3.99 11.89 -2.98
CA SER A 82 3.48 10.52 -3.04
C SER A 82 1.95 10.56 -3.08
N PRO A 83 1.29 9.47 -3.50
CA PRO A 83 -0.16 9.38 -3.49
C PRO A 83 -0.74 9.67 -2.11
N ILE A 84 -1.92 10.30 -2.09
CA ILE A 84 -2.75 10.43 -0.90
C ILE A 84 -4.14 9.90 -1.22
N PHE A 85 -4.85 9.40 -0.23
CA PHE A 85 -6.21 8.95 -0.42
C PHE A 85 -7.10 9.18 0.80
N GLU A 86 -8.38 9.37 0.52
CA GLU A 86 -9.47 9.33 1.50
C GLU A 86 -10.01 7.90 1.57
N ILE A 87 -10.18 7.37 2.78
CA ILE A 87 -10.68 6.02 3.02
C ILE A 87 -12.17 5.94 2.67
N GLY A 88 -12.58 4.85 2.01
CA GLY A 88 -13.96 4.57 1.68
C GLY A 88 -14.87 4.28 2.88
N PRO A 89 -16.20 4.44 2.74
CA PRO A 89 -17.15 4.25 3.83
C PRO A 89 -17.46 2.78 4.18
N VAL A 90 -16.94 1.83 3.40
CA VAL A 90 -17.29 0.39 3.48
C VAL A 90 -16.19 -0.49 4.06
N GLU A 91 -15.13 0.10 4.62
CA GLU A 91 -14.07 -0.69 5.26
C GLU A 91 -14.63 -1.49 6.47
N PRO A 92 -14.27 -2.77 6.62
CA PRO A 92 -14.59 -3.55 7.83
C PRO A 92 -14.03 -2.88 9.08
N ARG A 93 -14.90 -2.54 10.04
CA ARG A 93 -14.51 -1.94 11.33
C ARG A 93 -14.64 -2.95 12.45
N PHE A 94 -13.54 -3.64 12.76
CA PHE A 94 -13.47 -4.51 13.95
C PHE A 94 -13.21 -3.68 15.21
N SER A 95 -13.92 -3.99 16.29
CA SER A 95 -13.83 -3.27 17.57
C SER A 95 -13.06 -4.02 18.66
N GLU A 96 -12.85 -5.33 18.47
CA GLU A 96 -12.20 -6.20 19.45
C GLU A 96 -10.93 -6.77 18.83
N TRP A 97 -9.80 -6.55 19.51
CA TRP A 97 -8.48 -6.92 19.03
C TRP A 97 -7.68 -7.61 20.14
N LEU A 98 -7.01 -8.71 19.80
CA LEU A 98 -5.89 -9.22 20.58
C LEU A 98 -4.61 -8.64 19.95
N VAL A 99 -3.81 -7.95 20.76
CA VAL A 99 -2.64 -7.20 20.28
C VAL A 99 -1.36 -7.90 20.74
N PHE A 100 -0.41 -8.02 19.82
CA PHE A 100 0.93 -8.56 20.07
C PHE A 100 1.95 -7.44 19.87
N GLU A 101 2.98 -7.41 20.72
CA GLU A 101 4.00 -6.37 20.72
C GLU A 101 5.35 -6.93 20.26
N GLY A 102 6.12 -6.09 19.57
CA GLY A 102 7.48 -6.41 19.15
C GLY A 102 8.40 -5.21 19.35
N ILE A 103 9.67 -5.49 19.66
CA ILE A 103 10.71 -4.49 19.92
C ILE A 103 11.85 -4.63 18.92
N SER A 104 12.69 -3.60 18.80
CA SER A 104 13.88 -3.59 17.92
C SER A 104 15.03 -4.46 18.48
N VAL A 105 14.75 -5.74 18.73
CA VAL A 105 15.71 -6.79 19.10
C VAL A 105 15.44 -8.00 18.23
N ASP A 106 16.44 -8.45 17.48
CA ASP A 106 16.27 -9.56 16.52
C ASP A 106 16.22 -10.94 17.20
N GLU A 107 15.99 -11.99 16.41
CA GLU A 107 15.86 -13.37 16.89
C GLU A 107 17.13 -13.94 17.54
N SER A 108 18.29 -13.32 17.31
CA SER A 108 19.54 -13.68 17.98
C SER A 108 19.74 -12.96 19.32
N GLY A 109 18.81 -12.07 19.70
CA GLY A 109 18.91 -11.24 20.89
C GLY A 109 19.76 -9.97 20.68
N ARG A 110 20.10 -9.62 19.44
CA ARG A 110 20.91 -8.43 19.14
C ARG A 110 20.03 -7.18 19.07
N GLN A 111 20.45 -6.15 19.78
CA GLN A 111 19.82 -4.82 19.78
C GLN A 111 19.95 -4.13 18.42
N GLN A 112 18.85 -3.55 17.93
CA GLN A 112 18.79 -2.69 16.76
C GLN A 112 18.36 -1.27 17.16
N PHE A 113 18.75 -0.25 16.40
CA PHE A 113 18.44 1.14 16.73
C PHE A 113 17.22 1.64 15.94
N LEU A 114 16.08 1.84 16.63
CA LEU A 114 14.84 2.37 16.06
C LEU A 114 14.39 1.67 14.77
N ASP A 115 14.46 0.34 14.77
CA ASP A 115 14.11 -0.49 13.61
C ASP A 115 12.68 -1.00 13.72
N ALA A 116 11.77 -0.38 12.95
CA ALA A 116 10.37 -0.76 12.87
C ALA A 116 10.14 -2.07 12.11
N THR A 117 11.02 -2.43 11.17
CA THR A 117 10.93 -3.69 10.41
C THR A 117 11.16 -4.87 11.33
N VAL A 118 12.21 -4.80 12.16
CA VAL A 118 12.51 -5.82 13.17
C VAL A 118 11.40 -5.85 14.22
N ALA A 119 10.96 -4.69 14.71
CA ALA A 119 9.87 -4.63 15.69
C ALA A 119 8.58 -5.27 15.15
N TYR A 120 8.18 -4.99 13.91
CA TYR A 120 6.99 -5.58 13.29
C TYR A 120 7.14 -7.10 13.11
N LYS A 121 8.32 -7.56 12.66
CA LYS A 121 8.63 -9.00 12.58
C LYS A 121 8.48 -9.68 13.94
N ARG A 122 8.99 -9.06 15.02
CA ARG A 122 8.89 -9.59 16.39
C ARG A 122 7.47 -9.63 16.95
N ALA A 123 6.56 -8.79 16.45
CA ALA A 123 5.15 -8.81 16.85
C ALA A 123 4.36 -9.94 16.17
N VAL A 124 4.85 -10.43 15.03
CA VAL A 124 4.15 -11.40 14.18
C VAL A 124 4.57 -12.86 14.45
N ILE A 125 5.77 -13.09 14.98
CA ILE A 125 6.34 -14.43 15.28
C ILE A 125 6.10 -14.87 16.73
#